data_AF-A0A2L0D541-F1
#
_entry.id   AF-A0A2L0D541-F1
#
_cell.length_a   1.000
_cell.length_b   1.000
_cell.length_c   1.000
_cell.angle_alpha   90.00
_cell.angle_beta   90.00
_cell.angle_gamma   90.00
#
_symmetry.space_group_name_H-M   'P 1'
#
loop_
_entity.id
_entity.type
_entity.pdbx_description
1 polymer ?
#
loop_
_entity_poly.entity_id
_entity_poly.type
_entity_poly.pdbx_seq_one_letter_code
_entity_poly.pdbx_strand_id
1 'polypeptide(L)'
;MVHNLEENLNNLWGATILEYNMDLFRNNLNMQLKLLDGGNESFHTLNFKNISTAYFLNDVDDFKYVITDMEYLELTAIELLDEESPLIFQGNAQNNSKVNVIMEIWNQVLFLETNSIEVDGIEFEL
;
A
#
# COMPACT_ATOMS: atom_id res chain seq x y z
N MET A 1 18.65 -5.55 6.70
CA MET A 1 17.25 -5.81 7.10
C MET A 1 16.30 -5.25 6.05
N VAL A 2 16.47 -3.99 5.62
CA VAL A 2 15.68 -3.34 4.53
C VAL A 2 15.77 -4.05 3.17
N HIS A 3 16.95 -4.53 2.73
CA HIS A 3 17.05 -5.24 1.44
C HIS A 3 16.16 -6.47 1.30
N ASN A 4 15.83 -7.16 2.40
CA ASN A 4 14.93 -8.31 2.32
C ASN A 4 13.47 -7.83 2.16
N LEU A 5 13.09 -6.71 2.78
CA LEU A 5 11.75 -6.15 2.62
C LEU A 5 11.52 -5.67 1.18
N GLU A 6 12.45 -4.88 0.61
CA GLU A 6 12.35 -4.40 -0.78
C GLU A 6 12.25 -5.56 -1.78
N GLU A 7 13.06 -6.60 -1.62
CA GLU A 7 12.98 -7.81 -2.44
C GLU A 7 11.61 -8.50 -2.30
N ASN A 8 11.08 -8.64 -1.08
CA ASN A 8 9.75 -9.22 -0.87
C ASN A 8 8.63 -8.38 -1.49
N LEU A 9 8.69 -7.05 -1.38
CA LEU A 9 7.71 -6.16 -1.99
C LEU A 9 7.79 -6.19 -3.53
N ASN A 10 8.98 -6.22 -4.10
CA ASN A 10 9.20 -6.35 -5.55
C ASN A 10 8.66 -7.67 -6.09
N ASN A 11 8.70 -8.75 -5.30
CA ASN A 11 8.11 -10.03 -5.69
C ASN A 11 6.58 -10.01 -5.74
N LEU A 12 5.91 -8.98 -5.20
CA LEU A 12 4.46 -8.80 -5.28
C LEU A 12 4.04 -7.97 -6.51
N TRP A 13 4.99 -7.54 -7.34
CA TRP A 13 4.71 -6.75 -8.53
C TRP A 13 3.78 -7.49 -9.50
N GLY A 14 2.75 -6.80 -9.98
CA GLY A 14 1.73 -7.36 -10.87
C GLY A 14 0.72 -8.28 -10.15
N ALA A 15 0.74 -8.35 -8.82
CA ALA A 15 -0.26 -9.12 -8.09
C ALA A 15 -1.65 -8.48 -8.19
N THR A 16 -2.67 -9.33 -8.31
CA THR A 16 -4.08 -8.96 -8.18
C THR A 16 -4.44 -8.84 -6.70
N ILE A 17 -5.04 -7.72 -6.29
CA ILE A 17 -5.63 -7.57 -4.97
C ILE A 17 -6.99 -8.28 -4.97
N LEU A 18 -7.09 -9.39 -4.25
CA LEU A 18 -8.32 -10.17 -4.12
C LEU A 18 -9.26 -9.58 -3.07
N GLU A 19 -8.70 -9.21 -1.92
CA GLU A 19 -9.42 -8.66 -0.78
C GLU A 19 -8.54 -7.65 -0.06
N TYR A 20 -9.15 -6.62 0.50
CA TYR A 20 -8.48 -5.70 1.41
C TYR A 20 -9.38 -5.31 2.58
N ASN A 21 -8.77 -5.04 3.74
CA ASN A 21 -9.48 -4.64 4.94
C ASN A 21 -8.70 -3.57 5.70
N MET A 22 -9.34 -2.41 5.91
CA MET A 22 -8.83 -1.38 6.80
C MET A 22 -9.46 -1.54 8.20
N ASP A 23 -8.67 -1.99 9.16
CA ASP A 23 -9.05 -2.11 10.57
C ASP A 23 -8.87 -0.75 11.25
N LEU A 24 -9.97 -0.03 11.45
CA LEU A 24 -9.97 1.31 12.08
C LEU A 24 -9.65 1.28 13.58
N PHE A 25 -9.79 0.15 14.27
CA PHE A 25 -9.45 0.08 15.70
C PHE A 25 -7.96 -0.11 15.92
N ARG A 26 -7.28 -0.76 14.98
CA ARG A 26 -5.84 -1.01 15.02
C ARG A 26 -5.03 -0.11 14.09
N ASN A 27 -5.70 0.63 13.21
CA ASN A 27 -5.11 1.36 12.10
C ASN A 27 -4.24 0.44 11.21
N ASN A 28 -4.80 -0.69 10.79
CA ASN A 28 -4.08 -1.63 9.92
C ASN A 28 -4.74 -1.70 8.55
N LEU A 29 -3.94 -1.92 7.51
CA LEU A 29 -4.42 -2.29 6.18
C LEU A 29 -3.91 -3.69 5.87
N ASN A 30 -4.82 -4.63 5.66
CA ASN A 30 -4.50 -6.01 5.31
C ASN A 30 -4.95 -6.27 3.87
N MET A 31 -4.12 -6.96 3.09
CA MET A 31 -4.43 -7.31 1.71
C MET A 31 -4.11 -8.77 1.43
N GLN A 32 -5.01 -9.41 0.68
CA GLN A 32 -4.83 -10.73 0.09
C GLN A 32 -4.52 -10.55 -1.39
N LEU A 33 -3.38 -11.08 -1.82
CA LEU A 33 -2.84 -10.89 -3.15
C LEU A 33 -2.76 -12.22 -3.88
N LYS A 34 -2.99 -12.20 -5.19
CA LYS A 34 -2.78 -13.33 -6.10
C LYS A 34 -1.77 -12.94 -7.17
N LEU A 35 -0.74 -13.75 -7.36
CA LEU A 35 0.25 -13.55 -8.41
C LEU A 35 0.23 -14.72 -9.38
N LEU A 36 0.31 -14.40 -10.68
CA LEU A 36 0.33 -15.38 -11.76
C LEU A 36 1.66 -15.26 -12.52
N ASP A 37 2.58 -16.20 -12.27
CA ASP A 37 3.87 -16.25 -12.97
C ASP A 37 4.03 -17.57 -13.74
N GLY A 38 4.23 -17.47 -15.06
CA GLY A 38 4.38 -18.63 -15.92
C GLY A 38 3.20 -19.62 -15.90
N GLY A 39 1.99 -19.15 -15.53
CA GLY A 39 0.80 -19.99 -15.36
C GLY A 39 0.66 -20.65 -13.98
N ASN A 40 1.58 -20.39 -13.05
CA ASN A 40 1.48 -20.83 -11.67
C ASN A 40 0.84 -19.73 -10.82
N GLU A 41 -0.19 -20.10 -10.06
CA GLU A 41 -0.84 -19.20 -9.11
C GLU A 41 -0.16 -19.30 -7.73
N SER A 42 0.10 -18.16 -7.14
CA SER A 42 0.58 -18.01 -5.76
C SER A 42 -0.25 -16.97 -5.02
N PHE A 43 -0.37 -17.13 -3.71
CA PHE A 43 -1.18 -16.27 -2.85
C PHE A 43 -0.32 -15.69 -1.76
N HIS A 44 -0.44 -14.39 -1.54
CA HIS A 44 0.40 -13.63 -0.63
C HIS A 44 -0.44 -12.76 0.29
N THR A 45 0.10 -12.47 1.46
CA THR A 45 -0.47 -11.53 2.43
C THR A 45 0.44 -10.33 2.59
N LEU A 46 -0.14 -9.14 2.57
CA LEU A 46 0.56 -7.88 2.77
C LEU A 46 -0.20 -7.04 3.80
N ASN A 47 0.43 -6.78 4.94
CA ASN A 47 -0.18 -6.06 6.05
C ASN A 47 0.66 -4.84 6.43
N PHE A 48 0.03 -3.67 6.46
CA PHE A 48 0.59 -2.44 7.02
C PHE A 48 -0.02 -2.23 8.40
N LYS A 49 0.82 -2.06 9.42
CA LYS A 49 0.35 -1.95 10.81
C LYS A 49 0.64 -0.58 11.42
N ASN A 50 -0.20 -0.17 12.38
CA ASN A 50 -0.07 1.10 13.09
C ASN A 50 0.04 2.31 12.14
N ILE A 51 -0.86 2.38 11.16
CA ILE A 51 -0.90 3.44 10.15
C ILE A 51 -1.29 4.76 10.83
N SER A 52 -0.50 5.82 10.67
CA SER A 52 -0.82 7.16 11.15
C SER A 52 -1.40 8.06 10.06
N THR A 53 -1.05 7.80 8.79
CA THR A 53 -1.54 8.55 7.63
C THR A 53 -1.87 7.57 6.50
N ALA A 54 -3.06 7.72 5.90
CA ALA A 54 -3.45 7.02 4.67
C ALA A 54 -4.19 8.00 3.75
N TYR A 55 -3.67 8.19 2.53
CA TYR A 55 -4.22 9.14 1.57
C TYR A 55 -4.24 8.54 0.17
N PHE A 56 -5.43 8.51 -0.44
CA PHE A 56 -5.60 8.12 -1.83
C PHE A 56 -5.53 9.35 -2.75
N LEU A 57 -4.69 9.25 -3.76
CA LEU A 57 -4.68 10.13 -4.92
C LEU A 57 -5.17 9.34 -6.13
N ASN A 58 -6.35 9.69 -6.63
CA ASN A 58 -6.97 9.07 -7.81
C ASN A 58 -6.86 10.04 -9.00
N ASP A 59 -6.36 9.59 -10.16
CA ASP A 59 -6.24 10.36 -11.41
C ASP A 59 -6.24 9.35 -12.59
N VAL A 60 -6.86 9.50 -13.76
CA VAL A 60 -7.04 10.62 -14.68
C VAL A 60 -8.30 10.32 -15.52
N ASP A 61 -9.08 11.33 -15.93
CA ASP A 61 -10.33 11.28 -16.74
C ASP A 61 -11.67 11.43 -15.97
N ASP A 62 -11.83 12.47 -15.14
CA ASP A 62 -13.12 12.90 -14.54
C ASP A 62 -13.77 11.97 -13.49
N PHE A 63 -13.15 10.85 -13.15
CA PHE A 63 -13.73 9.82 -12.29
C PHE A 63 -13.09 9.72 -10.88
N LYS A 64 -12.75 10.87 -10.28
CA LYS A 64 -12.09 10.97 -8.95
C LYS A 64 -12.74 10.17 -7.82
N TYR A 65 -14.05 9.93 -7.91
CA TYR A 65 -14.84 9.21 -6.91
C TYR A 65 -15.46 7.91 -7.45
N VAL A 66 -15.21 7.57 -8.72
CA VAL A 66 -15.70 6.31 -9.27
C VAL A 66 -14.63 5.26 -9.01
N ILE A 67 -14.83 4.57 -7.89
CA ILE A 67 -14.34 3.21 -7.75
C ILE A 67 -15.21 2.43 -8.73
N THR A 68 -14.75 2.32 -9.98
CA THR A 68 -15.41 1.52 -11.00
C THR A 68 -15.63 0.12 -10.41
N ASP A 69 -16.68 -0.59 -10.85
CA ASP A 69 -16.91 -2.02 -10.60
C ASP A 69 -15.77 -2.85 -11.25
N MET A 70 -14.52 -2.52 -10.95
CA MET A 70 -13.35 -3.18 -11.48
C MET A 70 -13.25 -4.50 -10.76
N GLU A 71 -13.55 -5.56 -11.51
CA GLU A 71 -13.34 -6.94 -11.10
C GLU A 71 -11.84 -7.24 -10.82
N TYR A 72 -10.95 -6.27 -11.05
CA TYR A 72 -9.51 -6.42 -10.97
C TYR A 72 -8.81 -5.14 -10.49
N LEU A 73 -8.13 -5.21 -9.35
CA LEU A 73 -7.19 -4.20 -8.87
C LEU A 73 -5.78 -4.79 -8.92
N GLU A 74 -4.87 -4.15 -9.64
CA GLU A 74 -3.48 -4.61 -9.78
C GLU A 74 -2.55 -3.77 -8.93
N LEU A 75 -1.68 -4.44 -8.18
CA LEU A 75 -0.56 -3.82 -7.49
C LEU A 75 0.58 -3.60 -8.50
N THR A 76 0.77 -2.35 -8.93
CA THR A 76 1.74 -2.02 -9.97
C THR A 76 3.09 -1.56 -9.42
N ALA A 77 3.13 -1.05 -8.19
CA ALA A 77 4.38 -0.70 -7.50
C ALA A 77 4.17 -0.56 -5.98
N ILE A 78 5.23 -0.85 -5.22
CA ILE A 78 5.38 -0.44 -3.82
C ILE A 78 6.79 0.14 -3.67
N GLU A 79 6.87 1.38 -3.18
CA GLU A 79 8.11 2.09 -2.93
C GLU A 79 8.22 2.47 -1.46
N LEU A 80 9.39 2.24 -0.86
CA LEU A 80 9.74 2.72 0.47
C LEU A 80 10.54 4.02 0.32
N LEU A 81 10.20 5.03 1.11
CA LEU A 81 10.89 6.32 1.05
C LEU A 81 12.04 6.36 2.07
N ASP A 82 13.27 6.58 1.58
CA ASP A 82 14.48 6.72 2.40
C ASP A 82 14.45 7.96 3.31
N GLU A 83 13.79 9.03 2.86
CA GLU A 83 13.54 10.24 3.65
C GLU A 83 12.03 10.48 3.70
N GLU A 84 11.51 10.58 4.91
CA GLU A 84 10.08 10.82 5.14
C GLU A 84 9.65 12.15 4.50
N SER A 85 8.83 12.06 3.45
CA SER A 85 8.36 13.25 2.73
C SER A 85 7.19 13.89 3.50
N PRO A 86 7.28 15.19 3.87
CA PRO A 86 6.20 15.84 4.59
C PRO A 86 4.99 16.06 3.68
N LEU A 87 3.85 15.50 4.06
CA LEU A 87 2.56 15.92 3.51
C LEU A 87 2.11 17.18 4.23
N ILE A 88 2.25 18.33 3.58
CA ILE A 88 1.81 19.62 4.15
C ILE A 88 0.29 19.74 4.00
N PHE A 89 -0.43 19.37 5.06
CA PHE A 89 -1.84 19.71 5.20
C PHE A 89 -1.99 21.13 5.73
N GLN A 90 -2.69 22.00 4.99
CA GLN A 90 -3.12 23.30 5.52
C GLN A 90 -4.34 23.09 6.44
N GLY A 91 -4.08 22.80 7.71
CA GLY A 91 -5.10 22.64 8.75
C GLY A 91 -4.60 23.09 10.12
N ASN A 92 -5.52 23.33 11.06
CA ASN A 92 -5.22 23.82 12.41
C ASN A 92 -4.43 22.83 13.30
N ALA A 93 -4.14 21.63 12.81
CA ALA A 93 -3.27 20.68 13.47
C ALA A 93 -1.83 20.94 13.00
N GLN A 94 -0.93 21.28 13.91
CA GLN A 94 0.53 21.28 13.66
C GLN A 94 1.07 19.84 13.51
N ASN A 95 0.40 19.01 12.72
CA ASN A 95 0.77 17.63 12.53
C ASN A 95 1.60 17.54 11.25
N ASN A 96 2.90 17.29 11.43
CA ASN A 96 3.77 16.86 10.35
C ASN A 96 3.39 15.41 10.01
N SER A 97 2.33 15.20 9.23
CA SER A 97 2.09 13.88 8.62
C SER A 97 3.20 13.60 7.64
N LYS A 98 3.75 12.40 7.72
CA LYS A 98 4.82 11.94 6.85
C LYS A 98 4.28 10.86 5.93
N VAL A 99 5.08 10.47 4.96
CA VAL A 99 4.85 9.27 4.15
C VAL A 99 6.16 8.51 4.13
N ASN A 100 6.09 7.21 4.33
CA ASN A 100 7.23 6.30 4.19
C ASN A 100 6.95 5.14 3.22
N VAL A 101 5.71 5.00 2.74
CA VAL A 101 5.35 4.03 1.71
C VAL A 101 4.46 4.69 0.64
N ILE A 102 4.79 4.46 -0.62
CA ILE A 102 3.93 4.78 -1.77
C ILE A 102 3.53 3.47 -2.43
N MET A 103 2.24 3.31 -2.71
CA MET A 103 1.71 2.14 -3.39
C MET A 103 0.90 2.57 -4.60
N GLU A 104 1.22 2.01 -5.77
CA GLU A 104 0.42 2.20 -6.97
C GLU A 104 -0.51 1.00 -7.15
N ILE A 105 -1.80 1.29 -7.26
CA ILE A 105 -2.87 0.33 -7.50
C ILE A 105 -3.60 0.79 -8.76
N TRP A 106 -3.23 0.23 -9.91
CA TRP A 106 -3.74 0.63 -11.22
C TRP A 106 -3.69 2.16 -11.44
N ASN A 107 -4.85 2.85 -11.35
CA ASN A 107 -4.99 4.30 -11.58
C ASN A 107 -5.08 5.10 -10.27
N GLN A 108 -4.66 4.49 -9.17
CA GLN A 108 -4.68 5.09 -7.84
C GLN A 108 -3.30 5.00 -7.23
N VAL A 109 -2.94 6.03 -6.47
CA VAL A 109 -1.75 6.04 -5.64
C VAL A 109 -2.19 6.16 -4.19
N LEU A 110 -1.77 5.21 -3.36
CA LEU A 110 -1.99 5.20 -1.93
C LEU A 110 -0.69 5.59 -1.22
N PHE A 111 -0.75 6.71 -0.51
CA PHE A 111 0.33 7.19 0.35
C PHE A 111 0.08 6.75 1.78
N LEU A 112 1.07 6.11 2.41
CA LEU A 112 0.97 5.59 3.76
C LEU A 112 2.14 6.07 4.64
N GLU A 113 1.81 6.27 5.91
CA GLU A 113 2.76 6.33 7.01
C GLU A 113 2.46 5.16 7.95
N THR A 114 3.40 4.24 8.09
CA THR A 114 3.24 3.01 8.86
C THR A 114 4.52 2.68 9.61
N ASN A 115 4.41 2.04 10.77
CA ASN A 115 5.58 1.66 11.55
C ASN A 115 6.14 0.28 11.15
N SER A 116 5.33 -0.60 10.56
CA SER A 116 5.78 -1.92 10.16
C SER A 116 4.97 -2.49 9.00
N ILE A 117 5.65 -3.27 8.17
CA ILE A 117 5.07 -4.04 7.07
C ILE A 117 5.25 -5.52 7.37
N GLU A 118 4.23 -6.33 7.16
CA GLU A 118 4.31 -7.79 7.23
C GLU A 118 3.99 -8.38 5.86
N VAL A 119 4.89 -9.23 5.34
CA VAL A 119 4.72 -9.96 4.08
C VAL A 119 4.77 -11.46 4.39
N ASP A 120 3.72 -12.20 4.07
CA ASP A 120 3.61 -13.65 4.30
C ASP A 120 3.95 -14.09 5.74
N GLY A 121 3.50 -13.28 6.71
CA GLY A 121 3.73 -13.51 8.14
C GLY A 121 5.13 -13.12 8.63
N ILE A 122 5.98 -12.56 7.76
CA ILE A 122 7.29 -12.01 8.14
C ILE A 122 7.15 -10.51 8.33
N GLU A 123 7.36 -10.03 9.55
CA GLU A 123 7.23 -8.63 9.94
C GLU A 123 8.56 -7.87 9.85
N PHE A 124 8.48 -6.63 9.35
CA PHE A 124 9.58 -5.70 9.13
C PHE A 124 9.22 -4.33 9.72
N GLU A 125 10.04 -3.85 10.65
CA GLU A 125 9.95 -2.47 11.16
C GLU A 125 10.55 -1.49 10.15
N LEU A 126 9.94 -0.31 10.01
CA LEU A 126 10.37 0.79 9.15
C LEU A 126 11.06 1.91 9.92
#